data_AF-A0A3Q7J2K2-F1
#
_entry.id   AF-A0A3Q7J2K2-F1
#
_cell.length_a   1.000
_cell.length_b   1.000
_cell.length_c   1.000
_cell.angle_alpha   90.00
_cell.angle_beta   90.00
_cell.angle_gamma   90.00
#
_symmetry.space_group_name_H-M   'P 1'
#
loop_
_entity.id
_entity.type
_entity.pdbx_description
1 polymer ?
#
loop_
_entity_poly.entity_id
_entity_poly.type
_entity_poly.pdbx_seq_one_letter_code
_entity_poly.pdbx_strand_id
1 'polypeptide(L)'
;MTERAFTDRDGLSSRTWYKHLIYAPAKHNDYGFNSFPGISDAIENAKSLNSSDSWYSVQHEVWRVARAITQASLVLSGRLT
;
A
#
# COMPACT_ATOMS: atom_id res chain seq x y z
N MET A 1 14.60 -4.52 11.81
CA MET A 1 14.17 -3.20 11.29
C MET A 1 13.34 -3.30 10.01
N THR A 2 13.48 -4.40 9.24
CA THR A 2 12.75 -4.66 7.99
C THR A 2 11.24 -4.39 8.05
N GLU A 3 10.56 -4.80 9.11
CA GLU A 3 9.10 -4.57 9.25
C GLU A 3 8.72 -3.08 9.17
N ARG A 4 9.55 -2.21 9.74
CA ARG A 4 9.32 -0.76 9.71
C ARG A 4 9.48 -0.18 8.30
N ALA A 5 10.24 -0.85 7.41
CA ALA A 5 10.40 -0.41 6.02
C ALA A 5 9.10 -0.56 5.20
N PHE A 6 8.15 -1.39 5.66
CA PHE A 6 6.82 -1.50 5.06
C PHE A 6 5.82 -0.44 5.54
N THR A 7 6.25 0.45 6.44
CA THR A 7 5.41 1.54 6.94
C THR A 7 5.66 2.83 6.18
N ASP A 8 4.59 3.51 5.80
CA ASP A 8 4.64 4.78 5.10
C ASP A 8 3.99 5.88 5.95
N ARG A 9 4.60 7.08 6.01
CA ARG A 9 4.15 8.17 6.89
C ARG A 9 2.77 8.70 6.49
N ASP A 10 2.42 8.64 5.22
CA ASP A 10 1.13 9.13 4.73
C ASP A 10 0.02 8.09 4.99
N GLY A 11 0.40 6.82 5.11
CA GLY A 11 -0.51 5.70 5.34
C GLY A 11 -1.41 5.42 4.12
N LEU A 12 -2.49 4.67 4.34
CA LEU A 12 -3.44 4.35 3.27
C LEU A 12 -4.32 5.56 2.92
N SER A 13 -4.65 5.70 1.64
CA SER A 13 -5.61 6.70 1.18
C SER A 13 -6.93 6.53 1.92
N SER A 14 -7.52 7.63 2.38
CA SER A 14 -8.71 7.70 3.27
C SER A 14 -8.55 7.12 4.69
N ARG A 15 -7.49 6.36 4.98
CA ARG A 15 -7.26 5.71 6.26
C ARG A 15 -5.82 5.91 6.73
N THR A 16 -5.48 7.16 7.00
CA THR A 16 -4.10 7.60 7.28
C THR A 16 -3.48 6.94 8.50
N TRP A 17 -4.27 6.42 9.44
CA TRP A 17 -3.76 5.72 10.62
C TRP A 17 -3.15 4.35 10.30
N TYR A 18 -3.60 3.68 9.24
CA TYR A 18 -2.98 2.45 8.76
C TYR A 18 -1.73 2.78 7.97
N LYS A 19 -0.57 2.59 8.61
CA LYS A 19 0.73 2.89 8.01
C LYS A 19 1.31 1.73 7.21
N HIS A 20 0.82 0.52 7.43
CA HIS A 20 1.40 -0.69 6.87
C HIS A 20 0.90 -0.92 5.43
N LEU A 21 1.82 -0.92 4.46
CA LEU A 21 1.46 -1.00 3.04
C LEU A 21 1.17 -2.43 2.54
N ILE A 22 1.69 -3.47 3.21
CA ILE A 22 1.46 -4.87 2.83
C ILE A 22 0.17 -5.44 3.43
N TYR A 23 -0.09 -5.17 4.71
CA TYR A 23 -1.24 -5.71 5.44
C TYR A 23 -2.03 -4.60 6.12
N ALA A 24 -3.34 -4.59 5.92
CA ALA A 24 -4.28 -3.84 6.76
C ALA A 24 -5.65 -4.53 6.74
N PRO A 25 -6.53 -4.21 7.70
CA PRO A 25 -7.94 -4.58 7.66
C PRO A 25 -8.60 -4.16 6.35
N ALA A 26 -9.48 -5.02 5.84
CA ALA A 26 -10.21 -4.74 4.61
C ALA A 26 -11.12 -3.52 4.81
N LYS A 27 -11.26 -2.69 3.77
CA LYS A 27 -11.99 -1.41 3.84
C LYS A 27 -13.47 -1.57 4.25
N HIS A 28 -14.08 -2.68 3.87
CA HIS A 28 -15.51 -2.96 4.05
C HIS A 28 -15.80 -4.13 5.02
N ASN A 29 -14.76 -4.71 5.63
CA ASN A 29 -14.90 -5.79 6.60
C ASN A 29 -13.71 -5.79 7.55
N ASP A 30 -13.88 -5.26 8.75
CA ASP A 30 -12.81 -5.16 9.75
C ASP A 30 -12.34 -6.53 10.28
N TYR A 31 -13.12 -7.59 10.05
CA TYR A 31 -12.75 -8.98 10.34
C TYR A 31 -11.94 -9.62 9.20
N GLY A 32 -12.02 -9.06 8.00
CA GLY A 32 -11.23 -9.45 6.84
C GLY A 32 -9.91 -8.71 6.79
N PHE A 33 -8.87 -9.37 6.29
CA PHE A 33 -7.60 -8.72 6.00
C PHE A 33 -7.41 -8.61 4.49
N ASN A 34 -6.81 -7.51 4.02
CA ASN A 34 -6.41 -7.35 2.64
C ASN A 34 -4.90 -7.27 2.54
N SER A 35 -4.34 -8.05 1.62
CA SER A 35 -2.98 -7.87 1.14
C SER A 35 -2.95 -6.70 0.15
N PHE A 36 -1.97 -5.81 0.30
CA PHE A 36 -1.82 -4.59 -0.50
C PHE A 36 -3.12 -3.76 -0.54
N PRO A 37 -3.61 -3.31 0.62
CA PRO A 37 -4.90 -2.63 0.74
C PRO A 37 -4.99 -1.36 -0.11
N GLY A 38 -3.91 -0.57 -0.23
CA GLY A 38 -3.90 0.64 -1.05
C GLY A 38 -4.14 0.35 -2.54
N ILE A 39 -3.52 -0.71 -3.07
CA ILE A 39 -3.71 -1.14 -4.47
C ILE A 39 -5.12 -1.68 -4.67
N SER A 40 -5.61 -2.53 -3.76
CA SER A 40 -6.94 -3.12 -3.85
C SER A 40 -8.04 -2.04 -3.83
N ASP A 41 -7.95 -1.08 -2.90
CA ASP A 41 -8.88 0.04 -2.80
C ASP A 41 -8.82 0.94 -4.05
N ALA A 42 -7.62 1.20 -4.58
CA ALA A 42 -7.45 2.00 -5.78
C ALA A 42 -8.07 1.32 -7.02
N ILE A 43 -7.92 0.00 -7.15
CA ILE A 43 -8.54 -0.78 -8.24
C ILE A 43 -10.07 -0.77 -8.11
N GLU A 44 -10.60 -0.94 -6.91
CA GLU A 44 -12.05 -0.88 -6.67
C GLU A 44 -12.61 0.49 -7.06
N ASN A 45 -11.96 1.57 -6.62
CA ASN A 45 -12.34 2.93 -7.01
C ASN A 45 -12.23 3.13 -8.53
N ALA A 46 -11.18 2.63 -9.17
CA ALA A 46 -10.99 2.78 -10.61
C ALA A 46 -12.07 2.06 -11.44
N LYS A 47 -12.45 0.85 -11.02
CA LYS A 47 -13.56 0.09 -11.61
C LYS A 47 -14.90 0.79 -11.41
N SER A 48 -15.10 1.46 -10.27
CA SER A 48 -16.34 2.20 -10.00
C SER A 48 -16.44 3.48 -10.84
N LEU A 49 -15.34 4.23 -10.99
CA LEU A 49 -15.31 5.50 -11.70
C LEU A 49 -15.24 5.33 -13.23
N ASN A 50 -14.77 4.18 -13.74
CA ASN A 50 -14.62 3.88 -15.18
C ASN A 50 -13.87 4.97 -15.98
N SER A 51 -12.97 5.71 -15.34
CA SER A 51 -12.17 6.78 -15.94
C SER A 51 -10.70 6.37 -16.05
N SER A 52 -10.03 6.79 -17.12
CA SER A 52 -8.58 6.62 -17.29
C SER A 52 -7.79 7.24 -16.15
N ASP A 53 -8.28 8.36 -15.59
CA ASP A 53 -7.54 9.11 -14.57
C ASP A 53 -7.42 8.34 -13.25
N SER A 54 -8.42 7.51 -12.96
CA SER A 54 -8.43 6.68 -11.76
C SER A 54 -7.33 5.61 -11.77
N TRP A 55 -6.88 5.17 -12.96
CA TRP A 55 -5.78 4.21 -13.10
C TRP A 55 -4.42 4.80 -12.72
N TYR A 56 -4.23 6.12 -12.81
CA TYR A 56 -3.01 6.75 -12.28
C TYR A 56 -2.88 6.57 -10.77
N SER A 57 -4.01 6.55 -10.04
CA SER A 57 -3.99 6.28 -8.59
C SER A 57 -3.56 4.85 -8.28
N VAL A 58 -4.00 3.87 -9.09
CA VAL A 58 -3.55 2.48 -8.99
C VAL A 58 -2.04 2.39 -9.21
N GLN A 59 -1.54 3.05 -10.26
CA GLN A 59 -0.13 3.05 -10.60
C GLN A 59 0.72 3.70 -9.50
N HIS A 60 0.21 4.77 -8.87
CA HIS A 60 0.85 5.41 -7.73
C HIS A 60 0.96 4.47 -6.52
N GLU A 61 -0.12 3.76 -6.16
CA GLU A 61 -0.10 2.81 -5.04
C GLU A 61 0.85 1.61 -5.31
N VAL A 62 0.89 1.12 -6.55
CA VAL A 62 1.86 0.09 -6.97
C VAL A 62 3.29 0.58 -6.77
N TRP A 63 3.59 1.82 -7.18
CA TRP A 63 4.91 2.41 -6.99
C TRP A 63 5.29 2.53 -5.51
N ARG A 64 4.36 2.96 -4.64
CA ARG A 64 4.60 3.05 -3.19
C ARG A 64 4.96 1.70 -2.57
N VAL A 65 4.20 0.65 -2.92
CA VAL A 65 4.46 -0.71 -2.44
C VAL A 65 5.78 -1.25 -2.97
N ALA A 66 6.06 -1.09 -4.27
CA ALA A 66 7.32 -1.54 -4.86
C ALA A 66 8.53 -0.88 -4.17
N ARG A 67 8.46 0.44 -3.94
CA ARG A 67 9.46 1.20 -3.20
C ARG A 67 9.68 0.61 -1.80
N ALA A 68 8.61 0.34 -1.06
CA ALA A 68 8.70 -0.22 0.29
C ALA A 68 9.35 -1.61 0.31
N ILE A 69 9.00 -2.48 -0.66
CA ILE A 69 9.62 -3.81 -0.80
C ILE A 69 11.11 -3.70 -1.13
N THR A 70 11.49 -2.79 -2.02
CA THR A 70 12.91 -2.53 -2.32
C THR A 70 13.66 -2.07 -1.07
N GLN A 71 13.09 -1.15 -0.29
CA GLN A 71 13.70 -0.70 0.97
C GLN A 71 13.86 -1.85 1.97
N ALA A 72 12.82 -2.66 2.16
CA ALA A 72 12.89 -3.84 3.03
C ALA A 72 13.98 -4.83 2.57
N SER A 73 14.10 -5.08 1.26
CA SER A 73 15.16 -5.91 0.68
C SER A 73 16.55 -5.36 0.97
N LEU A 74 16.74 -4.04 0.84
CA LEU A 74 18.03 -3.41 1.13
C LEU A 74 18.40 -3.51 2.61
N VAL A 75 17.43 -3.37 3.52
CA VAL A 75 17.63 -3.57 4.96
C VAL A 75 18.04 -5.02 5.26
N LEU A 76 17.38 -6.00 4.62
CA LEU A 76 17.75 -7.42 4.78
C LEU A 76 19.14 -7.73 4.24
N SER A 77 19.56 -7.08 3.16
CA SER A 77 20.91 -7.23 2.60
C SER A 77 22.01 -6.52 3.40
N GLY A 78 21.67 -5.84 4.51
CA GLY A 78 22.62 -5.08 5.33
C GLY A 78 23.18 -3.83 4.67
N ARG A 79 22.61 -3.40 3.54
CA ARG A 79 23.02 -2.18 2.81
C ARG A 79 22.39 -0.89 3.36
N LEU A 80 21.30 -1.04 4.11
CA LEU A 80 20.59 0.03 4.80
C LEU A 80 20.42 -0.39 6.27
N THR A 81 21.10 0.29 7.18
CA THR A 81 20.94 0.12 8.64
C THR A 81 20.00 1.16 9.21
#